data_AF-A0AA37RT12-F1
#
_entry.id   AF-A0AA37RT12-F1
#
_cell.length_a   1.000
_cell.length_b   1.000
_cell.length_c   1.000
_cell.angle_alpha   90.00
_cell.angle_beta   90.00
_cell.angle_gamma   90.00
#
_symmetry.space_group_name_H-M   'P 1'
#
loop_
_entity.id
_entity.type
_entity.pdbx_description
1 polymer ?
#
loop_
_entity_poly.entity_id
_entity_poly.type
_entity_poly.pdbx_seq_one_letter_code
_entity_poly.pdbx_strand_id
1 'polypeptide(L)'
;MKTTHKAKLLAMVVAAALAGCSSDDPKDVTPEVPEVPQNNAPVAGEVAQATIVNQVITLDVVAVASDADGDEVSLVADSVSASVGDAVYYGGKISYFAPLGTDGEVTVSYTLTDGTDETAATATVTVEDKTMSVEYMGSQSCLGCHADHASFLETGHNFKINKVENDQAPKYPFSNIDGRLEQLVERLESGDSFIENILQPSSYADVTYVIGGYHWKNRWADADGYVHAGTGTQFNLQAEEGAADQWGNYKSGQVFKDGERLKDGYTYGCGGCHNTGYKRYDEELNPNRQWDLVGTGGTWELSGVQCEACHGAGNEHVDTMVAISNTPHVLDSELLRITRKATPRTAEALAADDMAFGQAVHCAECHTRDGERKYDSETGEYKTPYNKAFPEGSTYGGRIVGNNKGYGLGKHHQTIDELVGVNPATGEEMGKHFQAGLDCSSCHNPHKSTVNRDKPGHDGALKSVCTDCHTDQAPSGATHAALDCTSCHMPGTAKSAIYEDFTPMMGGGEESVRLGDVKGHIFKIDLSKSSAELEMDGFVYPAISRDQACGACHSESFREMTKSTVIH
;
A
#
# COMPACT_ATOMS: atom_id res chain seq x y z
N MET A 1 12.06 42.09 3.97
CA MET A 1 11.90 43.45 3.43
C MET A 1 10.42 43.77 3.36
N LYS A 2 9.96 44.70 4.20
CA LYS A 2 8.58 45.22 4.23
C LYS A 2 8.50 46.41 3.27
N THR A 3 7.40 46.55 2.53
CA THR A 3 6.78 47.86 2.28
C THR A 3 5.33 47.70 1.83
N THR A 4 4.45 48.28 2.63
CA THR A 4 3.04 48.56 2.40
C THR A 4 2.87 49.93 1.72
N HIS A 5 1.88 50.10 0.84
CA HIS A 5 1.47 51.40 0.33
C HIS A 5 0.16 51.86 1.00
N LYS A 6 0.21 53.02 1.66
CA LYS A 6 -0.95 53.82 2.09
C LYS A 6 -0.99 55.10 1.25
N ALA A 7 -2.11 55.38 0.60
CA ALA A 7 -2.37 56.65 -0.06
C ALA A 7 -3.01 57.64 0.95
N LYS A 8 -2.50 58.89 0.96
CA LYS A 8 -3.05 60.02 1.72
C LYS A 8 -3.82 60.93 0.76
N LEU A 9 -5.05 61.30 1.14
CA LEU A 9 -5.87 62.32 0.47
C LEU A 9 -5.59 63.69 1.10
N LEU A 10 -5.44 64.71 0.27
CA LEU A 10 -5.13 66.10 0.63
C LEU A 10 -6.43 66.93 0.57
N ALA A 11 -6.79 67.61 1.66
CA ALA A 11 -7.89 68.58 1.70
C ALA A 11 -7.33 70.00 1.64
N MET A 12 -7.86 70.83 0.73
CA MET A 12 -7.61 72.27 0.67
C MET A 12 -8.76 73.04 1.33
N VAL A 13 -8.39 73.95 2.21
CA VAL A 13 -9.24 74.95 2.87
C VAL A 13 -9.17 76.24 2.06
N VAL A 14 -10.33 76.83 1.73
CA VAL A 14 -10.43 78.24 1.36
C VAL A 14 -11.56 78.85 2.19
N ALA A 15 -11.20 79.85 2.99
CA ALA A 15 -12.13 80.71 3.71
C ALA A 15 -12.19 82.07 3.01
N ALA A 16 -13.40 82.57 2.78
CA ALA A 16 -13.64 83.99 2.52
C ALA A 16 -14.95 84.38 3.22
N ALA A 17 -14.84 85.31 4.16
CA ALA A 17 -15.96 85.94 4.84
C ALA A 17 -16.32 87.24 4.10
N LEU A 18 -17.61 87.51 3.94
CA LEU A 18 -18.17 88.85 3.76
C LEU A 18 -19.61 88.87 4.28
N ALA A 19 -19.86 89.81 5.19
CA ALA A 19 -21.15 90.10 5.79
C ALA A 19 -21.84 91.27 5.06
N GLY A 20 -23.18 91.28 5.06
CA GLY A 20 -23.94 92.54 5.02
C GLY A 20 -25.21 92.58 4.15
N CYS A 21 -26.35 92.36 4.83
CA CYS A 21 -27.63 93.10 4.75
C CYS A 21 -28.58 93.07 3.53
N SER A 22 -29.89 93.04 3.88
CA SER A 22 -31.10 93.45 3.13
C SER A 22 -31.65 92.37 2.17
N SER A 23 -32.94 92.03 2.09
CA SER A 23 -34.21 92.45 2.70
C SER A 23 -35.30 91.47 2.21
N ASP A 24 -36.38 91.33 2.98
CA ASP A 24 -37.70 90.82 2.60
C ASP A 24 -37.88 89.31 2.33
N ASP A 25 -38.72 88.69 3.17
CA ASP A 25 -39.34 87.38 2.97
C ASP A 25 -40.17 87.35 1.67
N PRO A 26 -40.02 86.29 0.87
CA PRO A 26 -41.21 85.57 0.45
C PRO A 26 -41.02 84.06 0.51
N LYS A 27 -41.85 83.41 1.34
CA LYS A 27 -42.27 81.99 1.28
C LYS A 27 -41.17 80.98 0.96
N ASP A 28 -40.66 80.38 2.02
CA ASP A 28 -39.90 79.13 1.99
C ASP A 28 -40.68 78.05 1.22
N VAL A 29 -40.22 77.79 0.00
CA VAL A 29 -40.48 76.55 -0.73
C VAL A 29 -39.11 75.93 -0.90
N THR A 30 -38.65 75.21 0.12
CA THR A 30 -37.56 74.26 -0.03
C THR A 30 -37.95 73.27 -1.13
N PRO A 31 -37.15 73.09 -2.19
CA PRO A 31 -37.34 71.96 -3.07
C PRO A 31 -37.01 70.71 -2.24
N GLU A 32 -38.00 69.83 -2.09
CA GLU A 32 -37.79 68.47 -1.60
C GLU A 32 -36.69 67.85 -2.46
N VAL A 33 -35.50 67.66 -1.88
CA VAL A 33 -34.48 66.81 -2.48
C VAL A 33 -35.11 65.43 -2.52
N PRO A 34 -35.26 64.77 -3.68
CA PRO A 34 -35.80 63.41 -3.69
C PRO A 34 -34.85 62.56 -2.86
N GLU A 35 -35.34 62.00 -1.76
CA GLU A 35 -34.59 61.03 -0.97
C GLU A 35 -34.18 59.91 -1.92
N VAL A 36 -32.87 59.67 -2.03
CA VAL A 36 -32.37 58.52 -2.77
C VAL A 36 -32.92 57.30 -2.04
N PRO A 37 -33.63 56.36 -2.70
CA PRO A 37 -34.13 55.18 -2.03
C PRO A 37 -32.95 54.47 -1.36
N GLN A 38 -33.06 54.26 -0.04
CA GLN A 38 -32.05 53.57 0.75
C GLN A 38 -32.17 52.07 0.48
N ASN A 39 -31.09 51.45 0.03
CA ASN A 39 -30.99 50.00 -0.15
C ASN A 39 -31.23 49.27 1.18
N ASN A 40 -32.00 48.19 1.15
CA ASN A 40 -32.22 47.29 2.28
C ASN A 40 -31.51 45.97 2.00
N ALA A 41 -30.65 45.53 2.92
CA ALA A 41 -29.96 44.25 2.80
C ALA A 41 -30.93 43.06 2.62
N PRO A 42 -30.52 42.00 1.91
CA PRO A 42 -31.36 40.84 1.65
C PRO A 42 -31.71 40.10 2.96
N VAL A 43 -32.89 39.50 3.02
CA VAL A 43 -33.34 38.71 4.17
C VAL A 43 -33.32 37.22 3.81
N ALA A 44 -32.57 36.43 4.57
CA ALA A 44 -32.53 34.98 4.40
C ALA A 44 -33.81 34.31 4.94
N GLY A 45 -34.30 33.30 4.21
CA GLY A 45 -35.37 32.40 4.67
C GLY A 45 -34.85 31.23 5.49
N GLU A 46 -35.75 30.52 6.18
CA GLU A 46 -35.38 29.29 6.89
C GLU A 46 -35.07 28.15 5.92
N VAL A 47 -33.92 27.50 6.11
CA VAL A 47 -33.51 26.31 5.36
C VAL A 47 -33.15 25.21 6.34
N ALA A 48 -33.90 24.11 6.26
CA ALA A 48 -33.65 22.89 7.02
C ALA A 48 -33.76 21.67 6.10
N GLN A 49 -32.78 20.78 6.13
CA GLN A 49 -32.80 19.53 5.36
C GLN A 49 -32.24 18.37 6.18
N ALA A 50 -32.67 17.15 5.89
CA ALA A 50 -32.11 15.94 6.49
C ALA A 50 -31.26 15.18 5.46
N THR A 51 -30.20 14.52 5.93
CA THR A 51 -29.37 13.59 5.15
C THR A 51 -28.86 12.47 6.04
N ILE A 52 -28.27 11.45 5.44
CA ILE A 52 -27.46 10.47 6.15
C ILE A 52 -25.98 10.75 5.93
N VAL A 53 -25.12 10.18 6.77
CA VAL A 53 -23.67 10.19 6.57
C VAL A 53 -23.26 9.67 5.19
N ASN A 54 -22.12 10.15 4.72
CA ASN A 54 -21.52 9.80 3.43
C ASN A 54 -22.36 10.16 2.19
N GLN A 55 -23.17 11.21 2.29
CA GLN A 55 -23.98 11.73 1.19
C GLN A 55 -23.66 13.20 0.94
N VAL A 56 -23.89 13.62 -0.30
CA VAL A 56 -23.82 15.02 -0.72
C VAL A 56 -25.24 15.51 -0.99
N ILE A 57 -25.61 16.63 -0.35
CA ILE A 57 -26.88 17.32 -0.58
C ILE A 57 -26.63 18.73 -1.10
N THR A 58 -27.67 19.34 -1.67
CA THR A 58 -27.62 20.73 -2.16
C THR A 58 -28.67 21.56 -1.43
N LEU A 59 -28.23 22.66 -0.81
CA LEU A 59 -29.06 23.65 -0.14
C LEU A 59 -29.24 24.86 -1.07
N ASP A 60 -30.48 25.16 -1.43
CA ASP A 60 -30.84 26.33 -2.23
C ASP A 60 -31.32 27.47 -1.31
N VAL A 61 -30.35 28.17 -0.72
CA VAL A 61 -30.61 29.25 0.25
C VAL A 61 -31.13 30.52 -0.40
N VAL A 62 -30.86 30.73 -1.69
CA VAL A 62 -31.33 31.89 -2.45
C VAL A 62 -32.82 31.76 -2.79
N ALA A 63 -33.31 30.54 -3.07
CA ALA A 63 -34.71 30.31 -3.43
C ALA A 63 -35.73 30.72 -2.35
N VAL A 64 -35.30 30.83 -1.09
CA VAL A 64 -36.15 31.25 0.04
C VAL A 64 -35.80 32.65 0.56
N ALA A 65 -34.81 33.32 -0.04
CA ALA A 65 -34.43 34.67 0.32
C ALA A 65 -35.37 35.70 -0.32
N SER A 66 -35.47 36.87 0.30
CA SER A 66 -36.25 37.99 -0.22
C SER A 66 -35.49 39.29 -0.08
N ASP A 67 -35.69 40.19 -1.04
CA ASP A 67 -35.19 41.55 -1.01
C ASP A 67 -36.37 42.54 -1.02
N ALA A 68 -36.29 43.59 -0.21
CA ALA A 68 -37.40 44.55 -0.05
C ALA A 68 -37.48 45.55 -1.21
N ASP A 69 -36.35 45.83 -1.85
CA ASP A 69 -36.22 46.73 -3.00
C ASP A 69 -36.46 46.00 -4.33
N GLY A 70 -36.47 44.66 -4.29
CA GLY A 70 -36.70 43.78 -5.43
C GLY A 70 -35.42 43.48 -6.21
N ASP A 71 -34.26 43.73 -5.59
CA ASP A 71 -32.96 43.44 -6.16
C ASP A 71 -32.67 41.93 -6.20
N GLU A 72 -31.77 41.53 -7.10
CA GLU A 72 -31.42 40.12 -7.29
C GLU A 72 -30.52 39.64 -6.15
N VAL A 73 -31.02 38.70 -5.35
CA VAL A 73 -30.26 38.08 -4.26
C VAL A 73 -29.35 36.98 -4.79
N SER A 74 -28.10 36.97 -4.35
CA SER A 74 -27.11 35.95 -4.68
C SER A 74 -26.29 35.53 -3.46
N LEU A 75 -25.56 34.42 -3.58
CA LEU A 75 -24.75 33.83 -2.52
C LEU A 75 -23.28 34.23 -2.67
N VAL A 76 -22.65 34.72 -1.61
CA VAL A 76 -21.21 35.05 -1.58
C VAL A 76 -20.39 33.75 -1.48
N ALA A 77 -19.67 33.40 -2.55
CA ALA A 77 -19.03 32.09 -2.68
C ALA A 77 -18.07 31.75 -1.53
N ASP A 78 -17.23 32.69 -1.11
CA ASP A 78 -16.19 32.47 -0.08
C ASP A 78 -16.73 32.48 1.36
N SER A 79 -18.04 32.68 1.54
CA SER A 79 -18.68 32.75 2.87
C SER A 79 -19.18 31.40 3.39
N VAL A 80 -19.23 30.39 2.52
CA VAL A 80 -19.85 29.08 2.82
C VAL A 80 -18.94 28.26 3.74
N SER A 81 -19.50 27.76 4.84
CA SER A 81 -18.81 26.83 5.75
C SER A 81 -19.80 25.97 6.53
N ALA A 82 -19.36 24.86 7.09
CA ALA A 82 -20.16 24.00 7.96
C ALA A 82 -19.48 23.78 9.32
N SER A 83 -20.28 23.60 10.37
CA SER A 83 -19.77 23.29 11.71
C SER A 83 -19.12 21.91 11.80
N VAL A 84 -19.58 20.97 10.97
CA VAL A 84 -19.03 19.62 10.78
C VAL A 84 -19.19 19.27 9.30
N GLY A 85 -18.23 18.55 8.72
CA GLY A 85 -18.26 18.22 7.29
C GLY A 85 -17.72 19.31 6.40
N ASP A 86 -18.04 19.22 5.11
CA ASP A 86 -17.56 20.15 4.10
C ASP A 86 -18.75 20.79 3.38
N ALA A 87 -18.74 22.12 3.29
CA ALA A 87 -19.74 22.88 2.58
C ALA A 87 -19.05 23.84 1.61
N VAL A 88 -19.42 23.75 0.34
CA VAL A 88 -18.82 24.55 -0.73
C VAL A 88 -19.88 25.23 -1.57
N TYR A 89 -19.56 26.41 -2.09
CA TYR A 89 -20.37 27.06 -3.11
C TYR A 89 -20.30 26.27 -4.42
N TYR A 90 -21.45 25.94 -5.00
CA TYR A 90 -21.54 25.33 -6.32
C TYR A 90 -22.77 25.84 -7.09
N GLY A 91 -22.53 26.57 -8.18
CA GLY A 91 -23.58 26.99 -9.11
C GLY A 91 -24.70 27.81 -8.48
N GLY A 92 -24.37 28.75 -7.57
CA GLY A 92 -25.35 29.59 -6.86
C GLY A 92 -26.01 28.93 -5.64
N LYS A 93 -25.65 27.67 -5.35
CA LYS A 93 -26.17 26.89 -4.21
C LYS A 93 -25.03 26.46 -3.30
N ILE A 94 -25.39 25.89 -2.15
CA ILE A 94 -24.42 25.27 -1.24
C ILE A 94 -24.48 23.76 -1.43
N SER A 95 -23.34 23.14 -1.75
CA SER A 95 -23.16 21.69 -1.77
C SER A 95 -22.55 21.26 -0.44
N TYR A 96 -23.22 20.40 0.31
CA TYR A 96 -22.79 19.94 1.63
C TYR A 96 -22.55 18.42 1.64
N PHE A 97 -21.39 18.01 2.17
CA PHE A 97 -21.02 16.61 2.39
C PHE A 97 -21.03 16.28 3.89
N ALA A 98 -21.82 15.27 4.25
CA ALA A 98 -21.90 14.75 5.61
C ALA A 98 -20.82 13.66 5.84
N PRO A 99 -19.81 13.88 6.70
CA PRO A 99 -18.81 12.86 6.97
C PRO A 99 -19.35 11.73 7.86
N LEU A 100 -18.77 10.52 7.75
CA LEU A 100 -19.03 9.41 8.68
C LEU A 100 -18.78 9.82 10.14
N GLY A 101 -19.58 9.26 11.05
CA GLY A 101 -19.56 9.62 12.47
C GLY A 101 -20.22 10.96 12.79
N THR A 102 -20.82 11.64 11.80
CA THR A 102 -21.68 12.80 12.06
C THR A 102 -23.06 12.31 12.45
N ASP A 103 -23.54 12.76 13.59
CA ASP A 103 -24.89 12.50 14.08
C ASP A 103 -25.49 13.79 14.66
N GLY A 104 -26.73 14.08 14.32
CA GLY A 104 -27.47 15.26 14.79
C GLY A 104 -27.36 16.49 13.89
N GLU A 105 -27.57 17.67 14.47
CA GLU A 105 -27.69 18.93 13.72
C GLU A 105 -26.33 19.54 13.37
N VAL A 106 -26.17 19.85 12.09
CA VAL A 106 -25.05 20.59 11.52
C VAL A 106 -25.53 21.98 11.11
N THR A 107 -24.76 23.01 11.48
CA THR A 107 -25.03 24.39 11.07
C THR A 107 -24.16 24.73 9.86
N VAL A 108 -24.79 25.08 8.75
CA VAL A 108 -24.13 25.59 7.54
C VAL A 108 -24.26 27.11 7.52
N SER A 109 -23.13 27.82 7.59
CA SER A 109 -23.06 29.28 7.59
C SER A 109 -22.82 29.81 6.18
N TYR A 110 -23.45 30.93 5.84
CA TYR A 110 -23.32 31.59 4.54
C TYR A 110 -23.67 33.08 4.59
N THR A 111 -23.37 33.81 3.52
CA THR A 111 -23.71 35.23 3.35
C THR A 111 -24.42 35.45 2.02
N LEU A 112 -25.55 36.15 2.06
CA LEU A 112 -26.30 36.60 0.88
C LEU A 112 -25.95 38.06 0.56
N THR A 113 -26.04 38.44 -0.71
CA THR A 113 -25.85 39.82 -1.17
C THR A 113 -26.84 40.18 -2.27
N ASP A 114 -27.30 41.44 -2.27
CA ASP A 114 -28.08 42.08 -3.34
C ASP A 114 -27.16 42.86 -4.33
N GLY A 115 -25.84 42.79 -4.13
CA GLY A 115 -24.82 43.55 -4.89
C GLY A 115 -24.38 44.85 -4.24
N THR A 116 -25.07 45.31 -3.19
CA THR A 116 -24.77 46.53 -2.42
C THR A 116 -24.49 46.20 -0.96
N ASP A 117 -25.38 45.44 -0.31
CA ASP A 117 -25.30 45.03 1.09
C ASP A 117 -25.21 43.50 1.22
N GLU A 118 -24.86 43.04 2.43
CA GLU A 118 -24.64 41.63 2.75
C GLU A 118 -25.36 41.23 4.05
N THR A 119 -25.91 40.01 4.07
CA THR A 119 -26.56 39.42 5.25
C THR A 119 -25.99 38.03 5.53
N ALA A 120 -25.40 37.86 6.71
CA ALA A 120 -24.98 36.55 7.21
C ALA A 120 -26.18 35.75 7.74
N ALA A 121 -26.24 34.46 7.41
CA ALA A 121 -27.32 33.56 7.78
C ALA A 121 -26.82 32.12 7.94
N THR A 122 -27.72 31.24 8.41
CA THR A 122 -27.42 29.83 8.62
C THR A 122 -28.53 28.93 8.09
N ALA A 123 -28.16 27.73 7.65
CA ALA A 123 -29.06 26.64 7.32
C ALA A 123 -28.77 25.46 8.27
N THR A 124 -29.81 24.67 8.57
CA THR A 124 -29.68 23.50 9.44
C THR A 124 -29.71 22.23 8.59
N VAL A 125 -28.75 21.34 8.81
CA VAL A 125 -28.75 19.99 8.24
C VAL A 125 -28.80 18.98 9.36
N THR A 126 -29.86 18.18 9.43
CA THR A 126 -29.93 17.04 10.36
C THR A 126 -29.28 15.84 9.69
N VAL A 127 -28.18 15.36 10.24
CA VAL A 127 -27.47 14.17 9.76
C VAL A 127 -27.84 12.99 10.64
N GLU A 128 -28.35 11.93 10.05
CA GLU A 128 -28.51 10.65 10.73
C GLU A 128 -27.27 9.79 10.48
N ASP A 129 -26.66 9.29 11.56
CA ASP A 129 -25.60 8.30 11.43
C ASP A 129 -26.16 6.99 10.86
N LYS A 130 -25.37 6.36 10.00
CA LYS A 130 -25.64 5.05 9.43
C LYS A 130 -24.38 4.23 9.59
N THR A 131 -24.46 3.18 10.41
CA THR A 131 -23.42 2.18 10.48
C THR A 131 -23.25 1.54 9.10
N MET A 132 -22.10 1.75 8.48
CA MET A 132 -21.71 1.10 7.25
C MET A 132 -21.03 -0.23 7.58
N SER A 133 -21.46 -1.31 6.95
CA SER A 133 -20.73 -2.58 6.99
C SER A 133 -19.42 -2.42 6.25
N VAL A 134 -18.34 -2.99 6.79
CA VAL A 134 -17.06 -3.08 6.07
C VAL A 134 -17.22 -4.06 4.92
N GLU A 135 -17.02 -3.60 3.68
CA GLU A 135 -17.21 -4.41 2.48
C GLU A 135 -16.05 -4.23 1.49
N TYR A 136 -15.63 -5.36 0.92
CA TYR A 136 -14.58 -5.39 -0.10
C TYR A 136 -15.22 -5.37 -1.48
N MET A 137 -14.91 -4.33 -2.25
CA MET A 137 -15.50 -4.04 -3.55
C MET A 137 -14.88 -4.85 -4.69
N GLY A 138 -13.67 -5.39 -4.48
CA GLY A 138 -12.89 -6.08 -5.49
C GLY A 138 -12.20 -5.12 -6.46
N SER A 139 -11.01 -5.53 -6.92
CA SER A 139 -10.16 -4.71 -7.80
C SER A 139 -10.87 -4.23 -9.08
N GLN A 140 -11.82 -5.00 -9.62
CA GLN A 140 -12.58 -4.59 -10.81
C GLN A 140 -13.43 -3.35 -10.57
N SER A 141 -14.05 -3.23 -9.40
CA SER A 141 -14.83 -2.05 -9.01
C SER A 141 -13.93 -0.81 -8.93
N CYS A 142 -12.74 -0.95 -8.37
CA CYS A 142 -11.74 0.12 -8.31
C CYS A 142 -11.33 0.58 -9.71
N LEU A 143 -11.06 -0.37 -10.63
CA LEU A 143 -10.64 -0.09 -11.99
C LEU A 143 -11.72 0.53 -12.87
N GLY A 144 -13.00 0.42 -12.49
CA GLY A 144 -14.08 1.15 -13.13
C GLY A 144 -13.87 2.67 -13.13
N CYS A 145 -13.22 3.20 -12.09
CA CYS A 145 -12.82 4.62 -11.99
C CYS A 145 -11.32 4.83 -12.22
N HIS A 146 -10.47 3.89 -11.79
CA HIS A 146 -9.00 3.99 -11.84
C HIS A 146 -8.39 3.13 -12.97
N ALA A 147 -8.90 3.30 -14.19
CA ALA A 147 -8.48 2.48 -15.32
C ALA A 147 -6.98 2.56 -15.65
N ASP A 148 -6.30 3.64 -15.26
CA ASP A 148 -4.86 3.85 -15.40
C ASP A 148 -4.01 2.90 -14.53
N HIS A 149 -4.65 2.21 -13.58
CA HIS A 149 -4.02 1.24 -12.68
C HIS A 149 -4.22 -0.22 -13.13
N ALA A 150 -4.80 -0.46 -14.32
CA ALA A 150 -5.17 -1.80 -14.79
C ALA A 150 -4.01 -2.81 -14.82
N SER A 151 -2.79 -2.35 -15.08
CA SER A 151 -1.58 -3.20 -15.05
C SER A 151 -1.35 -3.86 -13.69
N PHE A 152 -1.94 -3.36 -12.60
CA PHE A 152 -1.84 -4.02 -11.30
C PHE A 152 -2.34 -5.46 -11.35
N LEU A 153 -3.42 -5.75 -12.11
CA LEU A 153 -3.98 -7.10 -12.25
C LEU A 153 -3.01 -8.09 -12.89
N GLU A 154 -2.01 -7.60 -13.59
CA GLU A 154 -1.01 -8.43 -14.25
C GLU A 154 0.16 -8.76 -13.32
N THR A 155 0.21 -8.18 -12.12
CA THR A 155 1.29 -8.39 -11.15
C THR A 155 1.09 -9.64 -10.31
N GLY A 156 2.19 -10.22 -9.82
CA GLY A 156 2.19 -11.44 -9.02
C GLY A 156 1.44 -11.37 -7.68
N HIS A 157 1.08 -10.18 -7.21
CA HIS A 157 0.24 -10.00 -6.02
C HIS A 157 -1.12 -10.69 -6.15
N ASN A 158 -1.76 -10.55 -7.32
CA ASN A 158 -3.07 -11.18 -7.60
C ASN A 158 -3.00 -12.71 -7.63
N PHE A 159 -1.84 -13.26 -7.97
CA PHE A 159 -1.68 -14.67 -8.34
C PHE A 159 -1.02 -15.51 -7.25
N LYS A 160 -0.98 -15.00 -6.02
CA LYS A 160 -0.30 -15.71 -4.93
C LYS A 160 -1.03 -16.99 -4.52
N ILE A 161 -2.36 -16.97 -4.56
CA ILE A 161 -3.22 -18.13 -4.39
C ILE A 161 -4.38 -18.00 -5.38
N ASN A 162 -4.61 -19.05 -6.15
CA ASN A 162 -5.50 -19.05 -7.30
C ASN A 162 -6.48 -20.20 -7.12
N LYS A 163 -7.77 -19.89 -7.10
CA LYS A 163 -8.80 -20.93 -7.12
C LYS A 163 -8.67 -21.72 -8.42
N VAL A 164 -8.78 -23.04 -8.33
CA VAL A 164 -8.97 -23.89 -9.51
C VAL A 164 -10.42 -23.83 -9.93
N GLU A 165 -10.65 -23.54 -11.21
CA GLU A 165 -11.98 -23.45 -11.78
C GLU A 165 -12.07 -24.38 -12.99
N ASN A 166 -13.20 -25.09 -13.12
CA ASN A 166 -13.48 -26.01 -14.21
C ASN A 166 -12.39 -27.11 -14.39
N ASP A 167 -11.78 -27.53 -13.28
CA ASP A 167 -10.71 -28.52 -13.26
C ASP A 167 -9.52 -28.16 -14.18
N GLN A 168 -9.19 -26.86 -14.29
CA GLN A 168 -8.09 -26.37 -15.13
C GLN A 168 -7.01 -25.64 -14.33
N ALA A 169 -5.78 -25.70 -14.85
CA ALA A 169 -4.67 -24.89 -14.39
C ALA A 169 -5.02 -23.39 -14.48
N PRO A 170 -4.79 -22.60 -13.41
CA PRO A 170 -4.89 -21.15 -13.47
C PRO A 170 -3.97 -20.56 -14.53
N LYS A 171 -4.42 -19.48 -15.15
CA LYS A 171 -3.67 -18.75 -16.16
C LYS A 171 -2.99 -17.53 -15.55
N TYR A 172 -1.80 -17.24 -16.05
CA TYR A 172 -0.98 -16.12 -15.59
C TYR A 172 -0.60 -15.23 -16.77
N PRO A 173 -0.46 -13.92 -16.57
CA PRO A 173 -0.11 -12.98 -17.64
C PRO A 173 1.27 -13.24 -18.26
N PHE A 174 2.26 -13.66 -17.47
CA PHE A 174 3.66 -13.73 -17.89
C PHE A 174 4.36 -15.06 -17.55
N SER A 175 3.61 -16.06 -17.10
CA SER A 175 4.14 -17.38 -16.79
C SER A 175 3.13 -18.47 -17.18
N ASN A 176 3.57 -19.72 -17.12
CA ASN A 176 2.69 -20.86 -17.36
C ASN A 176 3.08 -22.04 -16.46
N ILE A 177 2.09 -22.81 -16.05
CA ILE A 177 2.23 -24.05 -15.29
C ILE A 177 1.55 -25.25 -15.98
N ASP A 178 1.11 -25.10 -17.23
CA ASP A 178 0.50 -26.19 -17.99
C ASP A 178 1.42 -27.43 -17.99
N GLY A 179 0.83 -28.60 -17.77
CA GLY A 179 1.57 -29.88 -17.75
C GLY A 179 2.33 -30.15 -16.44
N ARG A 180 2.43 -29.19 -15.51
CA ARG A 180 3.28 -29.37 -14.31
C ARG A 180 2.65 -30.29 -13.28
N LEU A 181 1.32 -30.33 -13.17
CA LEU A 181 0.65 -31.31 -12.31
C LEU A 181 0.79 -32.72 -12.89
N GLU A 182 0.60 -32.86 -14.20
CA GLU A 182 0.75 -34.12 -14.93
C GLU A 182 2.17 -34.67 -14.79
N GLN A 183 3.20 -33.82 -14.88
CA GLN A 183 4.58 -34.20 -14.61
C GLN A 183 4.80 -34.69 -13.18
N LEU A 184 4.14 -34.06 -12.19
CA LEU A 184 4.23 -34.53 -10.81
C LEU A 184 3.59 -35.92 -10.65
N VAL A 185 2.45 -36.14 -11.29
CA VAL A 185 1.75 -37.43 -11.30
C VAL A 185 2.60 -38.52 -11.99
N GLU A 186 3.16 -38.23 -13.16
CA GLU A 186 4.02 -39.17 -13.89
C GLU A 186 5.25 -39.56 -13.06
N ARG A 187 5.87 -38.59 -12.36
CA ARG A 187 7.01 -38.86 -11.47
C ARG A 187 6.62 -39.81 -10.34
N LEU A 188 5.44 -39.63 -9.75
CA LEU A 188 4.93 -40.53 -8.71
C LEU A 188 4.66 -41.94 -9.26
N GLU A 189 3.99 -42.05 -10.41
CA GLU A 189 3.65 -43.32 -11.03
C GLU A 189 4.89 -44.11 -11.49
N SER A 190 5.93 -43.40 -11.95
CA SER A 190 7.21 -44.00 -12.34
C SER A 190 8.06 -44.48 -11.15
N GLY A 191 7.63 -44.18 -9.91
CA GLY A 191 8.36 -44.55 -8.69
C GLY A 191 9.59 -43.70 -8.45
N ASP A 192 9.55 -42.39 -8.78
CA ASP A 192 10.63 -41.45 -8.52
C ASP A 192 10.98 -41.45 -7.02
N SER A 193 12.14 -42.05 -6.70
CA SER A 193 12.66 -42.18 -5.34
C SER A 193 12.92 -40.83 -4.64
N PHE A 194 12.93 -39.72 -5.38
CA PHE A 194 13.05 -38.38 -4.80
C PHE A 194 11.74 -37.91 -4.16
N ILE A 195 10.59 -38.52 -4.47
CA ILE A 195 9.30 -38.13 -3.91
C ILE A 195 8.93 -39.06 -2.75
N GLU A 196 8.78 -38.47 -1.56
CA GLU A 196 8.43 -39.20 -0.35
C GLU A 196 6.92 -39.13 -0.03
N ASN A 197 6.07 -38.65 -0.94
CA ASN A 197 4.62 -38.43 -0.71
C ASN A 197 3.65 -39.29 -1.54
N ILE A 198 2.66 -39.86 -0.84
CA ILE A 198 1.61 -40.77 -1.35
C ILE A 198 0.23 -40.09 -1.51
N LEU A 199 0.05 -38.85 -1.06
CA LEU A 199 -1.20 -38.09 -1.11
C LEU A 199 -1.02 -36.83 -1.94
N GLN A 200 -1.05 -37.01 -3.26
CA GLN A 200 -0.86 -35.97 -4.26
C GLN A 200 -2.07 -35.96 -5.19
N PRO A 201 -2.45 -34.78 -5.73
CA PRO A 201 -3.59 -34.70 -6.61
C PRO A 201 -3.29 -35.44 -7.91
N SER A 202 -4.25 -36.20 -8.42
CA SER A 202 -4.11 -36.94 -9.69
C SER A 202 -4.47 -36.08 -10.89
N SER A 203 -5.28 -35.04 -10.67
CA SER A 203 -5.67 -34.05 -11.65
C SER A 203 -6.13 -32.77 -10.97
N TYR A 204 -6.44 -31.74 -11.76
CA TYR A 204 -7.00 -30.50 -11.23
C TYR A 204 -8.40 -30.66 -10.60
N ALA A 205 -9.12 -31.76 -10.86
CA ALA A 205 -10.37 -32.06 -10.15
C ALA A 205 -10.15 -32.34 -8.65
N ASP A 206 -8.94 -32.73 -8.26
CA ASP A 206 -8.56 -32.97 -6.86
C ASP A 206 -7.95 -31.73 -6.19
N VAL A 207 -7.83 -30.61 -6.92
CA VAL A 207 -7.12 -29.41 -6.47
C VAL A 207 -8.12 -28.28 -6.25
N THR A 208 -8.17 -27.74 -5.04
CA THR A 208 -8.98 -26.54 -4.77
C THR A 208 -8.23 -25.26 -5.12
N TYR A 209 -6.94 -25.19 -4.76
CA TYR A 209 -6.12 -23.99 -4.96
C TYR A 209 -4.73 -24.31 -5.50
N VAL A 210 -4.23 -23.41 -6.34
CA VAL A 210 -2.83 -23.34 -6.73
C VAL A 210 -2.16 -22.17 -6.03
N ILE A 211 -1.07 -22.46 -5.31
CA ILE A 211 -0.31 -21.47 -4.53
C ILE A 211 0.97 -21.11 -5.29
N GLY A 212 1.04 -19.86 -5.74
CA GLY A 212 2.08 -19.36 -6.64
C GLY A 212 1.78 -19.67 -8.10
N GLY A 213 2.82 -20.00 -8.88
CA GLY A 213 2.74 -20.22 -10.34
C GLY A 213 3.05 -18.99 -11.20
N TYR A 214 3.18 -17.81 -10.59
CA TYR A 214 3.46 -16.58 -11.31
C TYR A 214 4.96 -16.33 -11.61
N HIS A 215 5.87 -16.61 -10.65
CA HIS A 215 7.30 -16.31 -10.85
C HIS A 215 8.27 -17.35 -10.31
N TRP A 216 8.25 -17.64 -9.01
CA TRP A 216 9.27 -18.52 -8.42
C TRP A 216 8.83 -19.98 -8.30
N LYS A 217 7.65 -20.19 -7.72
CA LYS A 217 7.24 -21.52 -7.21
C LYS A 217 5.78 -21.76 -7.44
N ASN A 218 5.44 -23.01 -7.66
CA ASN A 218 4.07 -23.52 -7.76
C ASN A 218 3.88 -24.70 -6.78
N ARG A 219 2.71 -24.73 -6.15
CA ARG A 219 2.23 -25.79 -5.25
C ARG A 219 0.72 -25.93 -5.41
N TRP A 220 0.19 -27.06 -4.97
CA TRP A 220 -1.24 -27.37 -5.03
C TRP A 220 -1.80 -27.56 -3.61
N ALA A 221 -3.08 -27.29 -3.45
CA ALA A 221 -3.86 -27.65 -2.28
C ALA A 221 -4.99 -28.60 -2.69
N ASP A 222 -5.25 -29.62 -1.89
CA ASP A 222 -6.24 -30.66 -2.17
C ASP A 222 -7.70 -30.18 -2.04
N ALA A 223 -8.64 -31.10 -2.22
CA ALA A 223 -10.08 -30.90 -2.08
C ALA A 223 -10.51 -30.43 -0.69
N ASP A 224 -9.72 -30.69 0.36
CA ASP A 224 -9.96 -30.23 1.73
C ASP A 224 -9.22 -28.92 2.04
N GLY A 225 -8.47 -28.37 1.08
CA GLY A 225 -7.76 -27.10 1.15
C GLY A 225 -6.38 -27.17 1.79
N TYR A 226 -5.85 -28.37 2.06
CA TYR A 226 -4.51 -28.51 2.63
C TYR A 226 -3.44 -28.46 1.54
N VAL A 227 -2.32 -27.80 1.86
CA VAL A 227 -1.21 -27.66 0.93
C VAL A 227 -0.41 -28.95 0.87
N HIS A 228 -0.21 -29.48 -0.34
CA HIS A 228 0.65 -30.65 -0.55
C HIS A 228 2.10 -30.33 -0.18
N ALA A 229 2.61 -31.09 0.79
CA ALA A 229 3.96 -30.97 1.32
C ALA A 229 4.75 -32.28 1.14
N GLY A 230 6.07 -32.17 1.05
CA GLY A 230 6.97 -33.30 0.90
C GLY A 230 8.25 -32.96 0.17
N THR A 231 9.05 -34.00 -0.04
CA THR A 231 10.27 -33.97 -0.86
C THR A 231 9.88 -34.01 -2.35
N GLY A 232 10.45 -33.11 -3.16
CA GLY A 232 10.22 -33.04 -4.60
C GLY A 232 8.80 -32.67 -5.06
N THR A 233 7.96 -32.09 -4.19
CA THR A 233 6.54 -31.80 -4.47
C THR A 233 6.25 -30.37 -4.93
N GLN A 234 7.24 -29.49 -4.89
CA GLN A 234 7.11 -28.09 -5.32
C GLN A 234 7.80 -27.89 -6.65
N PHE A 235 7.14 -27.21 -7.58
CA PHE A 235 7.75 -26.85 -8.86
C PHE A 235 8.39 -25.46 -8.79
N ASN A 236 9.63 -25.33 -9.25
CA ASN A 236 10.39 -24.08 -9.33
C ASN A 236 10.41 -23.58 -10.80
N LEU A 237 9.83 -22.41 -11.05
CA LEU A 237 9.65 -21.88 -12.41
C LEU A 237 10.89 -21.21 -12.98
N GLN A 238 11.83 -20.81 -12.12
CA GLN A 238 13.06 -20.13 -12.55
C GLN A 238 14.20 -21.08 -12.94
N ALA A 239 14.06 -22.38 -12.69
CA ALA A 239 15.04 -23.35 -13.13
C ALA A 239 14.91 -23.60 -14.65
N GLU A 240 16.02 -23.90 -15.31
CA GLU A 240 16.00 -24.33 -16.73
C GLU A 240 15.16 -25.59 -16.90
N GLU A 241 14.49 -25.71 -18.05
CA GLU A 241 13.61 -26.85 -18.31
C GLU A 241 14.39 -28.17 -18.31
N GLY A 242 13.96 -29.12 -17.48
CA GLY A 242 14.63 -30.41 -17.30
C GLY A 242 15.77 -30.41 -16.27
N ALA A 243 16.04 -29.28 -15.61
CA ALA A 243 17.05 -29.21 -14.56
C ALA A 243 16.62 -30.00 -13.29
N ALA A 244 17.58 -30.65 -12.63
CA ALA A 244 17.30 -31.48 -11.45
C ALA A 244 16.78 -30.68 -10.25
N ASP A 245 17.09 -29.38 -10.17
CA ASP A 245 16.64 -28.45 -9.13
C ASP A 245 15.29 -27.78 -9.42
N GLN A 246 14.69 -28.11 -10.57
CA GLN A 246 13.35 -27.66 -10.96
C GLN A 246 12.28 -28.17 -9.99
N TRP A 247 12.50 -29.31 -9.34
CA TRP A 247 11.63 -29.85 -8.31
C TRP A 247 12.26 -29.71 -6.93
N GLY A 248 11.58 -28.97 -6.06
CA GLY A 248 12.03 -28.65 -4.72
C GLY A 248 11.18 -29.29 -3.63
N ASN A 249 11.73 -29.24 -2.42
CA ASN A 249 11.03 -29.68 -1.22
C ASN A 249 10.12 -28.55 -0.72
N TYR A 250 8.93 -28.90 -0.26
CA TYR A 250 8.09 -28.03 0.52
C TYR A 250 7.74 -28.69 1.83
N LYS A 251 8.22 -28.13 2.95
CA LYS A 251 7.93 -28.65 4.30
C LYS A 251 8.23 -30.16 4.46
N SER A 252 9.24 -30.66 3.73
CA SER A 252 9.73 -32.04 3.85
C SER A 252 10.11 -32.34 5.31
N GLY A 253 9.76 -33.54 5.79
CA GLY A 253 9.92 -33.97 7.19
C GLY A 253 8.92 -33.37 8.19
N GLN A 254 8.18 -32.31 7.85
CA GLN A 254 7.14 -31.70 8.71
C GLN A 254 5.73 -32.28 8.45
N VAL A 255 5.65 -33.33 7.64
CA VAL A 255 4.41 -34.04 7.30
C VAL A 255 4.07 -35.13 8.33
N PHE A 256 4.62 -35.07 9.53
CA PHE A 256 4.38 -36.01 10.61
C PHE A 256 3.92 -35.28 11.87
N LYS A 257 2.86 -35.77 12.51
CA LYS A 257 2.42 -35.35 13.85
C LYS A 257 2.31 -36.59 14.73
N ASP A 258 2.96 -36.56 15.89
CA ASP A 258 2.97 -37.68 16.86
C ASP A 258 3.45 -39.02 16.30
N GLY A 259 4.37 -38.99 15.32
CA GLY A 259 4.91 -40.19 14.66
C GLY A 259 4.03 -40.76 13.55
N GLU A 260 2.84 -40.21 13.32
CA GLU A 260 1.98 -40.53 12.19
C GLU A 260 2.13 -39.51 11.07
N ARG A 261 2.15 -39.99 9.83
CA ARG A 261 2.13 -39.12 8.65
C ARG A 261 0.79 -38.38 8.63
N LEU A 262 0.82 -37.05 8.54
CA LEU A 262 -0.36 -36.22 8.29
C LEU A 262 -1.02 -36.73 7.00
N LYS A 263 -2.16 -37.42 7.16
CA LYS A 263 -2.95 -37.95 6.04
C LYS A 263 -3.59 -36.84 5.21
N ASP A 264 -3.61 -35.63 5.75
CA ASP A 264 -4.41 -34.55 5.21
C ASP A 264 -3.55 -33.38 4.70
N GLY A 265 -2.20 -33.41 4.74
CA GLY A 265 -1.37 -32.29 4.24
C GLY A 265 -1.14 -31.14 5.25
N TYR A 266 -0.69 -29.96 4.79
CA TYR A 266 -0.33 -28.83 5.66
C TYR A 266 -1.37 -27.70 5.61
N THR A 267 -1.88 -27.27 6.76
CA THR A 267 -2.86 -26.17 6.85
C THR A 267 -2.31 -24.89 6.21
N TYR A 268 -3.10 -24.28 5.33
CA TYR A 268 -2.78 -23.01 4.71
C TYR A 268 -2.91 -21.85 5.71
N GLY A 269 -1.87 -21.65 6.52
CA GLY A 269 -1.76 -20.54 7.50
C GLY A 269 -1.15 -19.26 6.93
N CYS A 270 -1.10 -19.09 5.61
CA CYS A 270 -0.40 -17.96 4.97
C CYS A 270 -1.34 -16.83 4.52
N GLY A 271 -2.62 -16.88 4.90
CA GLY A 271 -3.64 -16.01 4.35
C GLY A 271 -3.43 -14.52 4.66
N GLY A 272 -2.88 -14.19 5.83
CA GLY A 272 -2.65 -12.80 6.23
C GLY A 272 -1.72 -12.00 5.32
N CYS A 273 -0.87 -12.68 4.53
CA CYS A 273 0.03 -12.03 3.58
C CYS A 273 -0.31 -12.30 2.11
N HIS A 274 -1.20 -13.27 1.85
CA HIS A 274 -1.42 -13.82 0.51
C HIS A 274 -2.86 -13.70 0.03
N ASN A 275 -3.72 -13.06 0.81
CA ASN A 275 -5.12 -12.79 0.50
C ASN A 275 -5.50 -11.36 0.92
N THR A 276 -6.70 -10.95 0.52
CA THR A 276 -7.29 -9.66 0.87
C THR A 276 -8.49 -9.87 1.79
N GLY A 277 -8.58 -9.07 2.85
CA GLY A 277 -9.63 -9.23 3.87
C GLY A 277 -9.50 -10.51 4.67
N TYR A 278 -8.27 -10.94 4.97
CA TYR A 278 -8.05 -12.17 5.72
C TYR A 278 -8.45 -12.03 7.20
N LYS A 279 -9.23 -13.00 7.69
CA LYS A 279 -9.45 -13.24 9.12
C LYS A 279 -8.92 -14.62 9.46
N ARG A 280 -8.10 -14.72 10.51
CA ARG A 280 -7.62 -16.03 10.99
C ARG A 280 -8.80 -16.88 11.46
N TYR A 281 -8.67 -18.19 11.38
CA TYR A 281 -9.57 -19.09 12.10
C TYR A 281 -9.35 -18.91 13.60
N ASP A 282 -10.44 -18.76 14.34
CA ASP A 282 -10.48 -18.62 15.78
C ASP A 282 -11.84 -19.15 16.26
N GLU A 283 -11.89 -20.04 17.24
CA GLU A 283 -13.14 -20.71 17.63
C GLU A 283 -14.22 -19.73 18.12
N GLU A 284 -13.81 -18.58 18.67
CA GLU A 284 -14.72 -17.57 19.20
C GLU A 284 -14.96 -16.44 18.19
N LEU A 285 -13.89 -15.87 17.65
CA LEU A 285 -13.96 -14.65 16.85
C LEU A 285 -14.23 -14.91 15.36
N ASN A 286 -13.79 -16.05 14.82
CA ASN A 286 -14.04 -16.44 13.42
C ASN A 286 -13.99 -17.96 13.27
N PRO A 287 -15.09 -18.67 13.61
CA PRO A 287 -15.14 -20.14 13.58
C PRO A 287 -15.22 -20.69 12.15
N ASN A 288 -15.18 -19.82 11.14
CA ASN A 288 -15.32 -20.19 9.75
C ASN A 288 -13.95 -20.42 9.09
N ARG A 289 -13.96 -21.28 8.08
CA ARG A 289 -12.83 -21.51 7.18
C ARG A 289 -13.25 -21.21 5.76
N GLN A 290 -12.30 -20.90 4.88
CA GLN A 290 -12.63 -20.56 3.52
C GLN A 290 -13.38 -21.72 2.86
N TRP A 291 -14.67 -21.51 2.58
CA TRP A 291 -15.58 -22.50 1.98
C TRP A 291 -15.64 -23.82 2.73
N ASP A 292 -15.60 -23.74 4.05
CA ASP A 292 -15.63 -24.90 4.95
C ASP A 292 -14.45 -25.88 4.74
N LEU A 293 -13.40 -25.44 4.04
CA LEU A 293 -12.19 -26.22 3.81
C LEU A 293 -11.34 -26.25 5.08
N VAL A 294 -11.34 -27.41 5.74
CA VAL A 294 -10.61 -27.64 7.00
C VAL A 294 -9.12 -27.34 6.90
N GLY A 295 -8.53 -27.50 5.71
CA GLY A 295 -7.13 -27.20 5.43
C GLY A 295 -6.80 -25.72 5.33
N THR A 296 -7.78 -24.81 5.36
CA THR A 296 -7.52 -23.35 5.29
C THR A 296 -7.45 -22.73 6.69
N GLY A 297 -6.45 -21.87 6.93
CA GLY A 297 -6.17 -21.29 8.25
C GLY A 297 -7.10 -20.14 8.68
N GLY A 298 -8.16 -19.87 7.92
CA GLY A 298 -9.07 -18.74 8.13
C GLY A 298 -9.93 -18.47 6.89
N THR A 299 -10.54 -17.30 6.84
CA THR A 299 -11.36 -16.81 5.72
C THR A 299 -10.72 -15.59 5.07
N TRP A 300 -11.09 -15.30 3.83
CA TRP A 300 -10.74 -14.08 3.12
C TRP A 300 -11.81 -13.69 2.12
N GLU A 301 -11.89 -12.40 1.80
CA GLU A 301 -12.87 -11.86 0.86
C GLU A 301 -12.42 -12.05 -0.59
N LEU A 302 -11.13 -11.83 -0.87
CA LEU A 302 -10.58 -11.96 -2.22
C LEU A 302 -9.28 -12.77 -2.21
N SER A 303 -9.16 -13.70 -3.16
CA SER A 303 -7.94 -14.48 -3.37
C SER A 303 -6.82 -13.61 -3.92
N GLY A 304 -5.62 -13.79 -3.36
CA GLY A 304 -4.46 -12.98 -3.70
C GLY A 304 -4.48 -11.60 -3.02
N VAL A 305 -3.39 -10.88 -3.20
CA VAL A 305 -3.23 -9.51 -2.71
C VAL A 305 -3.82 -8.57 -3.76
N GLN A 306 -5.03 -8.07 -3.51
CA GLN A 306 -5.82 -7.21 -4.38
C GLN A 306 -5.68 -5.74 -3.94
N CYS A 307 -6.32 -4.80 -4.65
CA CYS A 307 -6.23 -3.36 -4.34
C CYS A 307 -6.47 -3.06 -2.85
N GLU A 308 -7.54 -3.65 -2.31
CA GLU A 308 -8.02 -3.41 -0.95
C GLU A 308 -7.13 -4.06 0.13
N ALA A 309 -6.17 -4.90 -0.26
CA ALA A 309 -5.15 -5.35 0.69
C ALA A 309 -4.26 -4.19 1.12
N CYS A 310 -3.90 -3.29 0.21
CA CYS A 310 -3.04 -2.13 0.52
C CYS A 310 -3.82 -0.85 0.84
N HIS A 311 -5.07 -0.77 0.36
CA HIS A 311 -5.89 0.43 0.50
C HIS A 311 -6.95 0.31 1.61
N GLY A 312 -7.18 -0.89 2.15
CA GLY A 312 -8.30 -1.18 3.04
C GLY A 312 -9.59 -1.46 2.25
N ALA A 313 -10.65 -1.83 2.95
CA ALA A 313 -11.99 -1.99 2.37
C ALA A 313 -12.44 -0.69 1.68
N GLY A 314 -12.89 -0.80 0.43
CA GLY A 314 -13.13 0.35 -0.43
C GLY A 314 -14.56 0.86 -0.44
N ASN A 315 -15.51 0.21 0.24
CA ASN A 315 -16.94 0.53 0.11
C ASN A 315 -17.26 1.97 0.50
N GLU A 316 -16.69 2.49 1.59
CA GLU A 316 -16.89 3.89 1.98
C GLU A 316 -16.38 4.87 0.94
N HIS A 317 -15.20 4.58 0.37
CA HIS A 317 -14.61 5.38 -0.69
C HIS A 317 -15.47 5.36 -1.95
N VAL A 318 -15.89 4.18 -2.42
CA VAL A 318 -16.73 4.05 -3.62
C VAL A 318 -18.05 4.79 -3.42
N ASP A 319 -18.72 4.63 -2.28
CA ASP A 319 -19.97 5.33 -1.99
C ASP A 319 -19.79 6.85 -1.98
N THR A 320 -18.70 7.32 -1.37
CA THR A 320 -18.34 8.76 -1.36
C THR A 320 -18.18 9.28 -2.79
N MET A 321 -17.42 8.57 -3.62
CA MET A 321 -17.13 8.98 -4.99
C MET A 321 -18.37 8.94 -5.87
N VAL A 322 -19.26 7.96 -5.68
CA VAL A 322 -20.55 7.89 -6.37
C VAL A 322 -21.45 9.06 -5.95
N ALA A 323 -21.50 9.40 -4.65
CA ALA A 323 -22.28 10.54 -4.17
C ALA A 323 -21.81 11.86 -4.81
N ILE A 324 -20.50 12.09 -4.86
CA ILE A 324 -19.91 13.30 -5.46
C ILE A 324 -20.05 13.32 -6.99
N SER A 325 -19.99 12.16 -7.64
CA SER A 325 -20.19 12.09 -9.09
C SER A 325 -21.64 12.41 -9.48
N ASN A 326 -22.62 12.14 -8.60
CA ASN A 326 -24.04 12.43 -8.85
C ASN A 326 -24.42 13.86 -8.47
N THR A 327 -23.79 14.41 -7.42
CA THR A 327 -24.02 15.78 -6.94
C THR A 327 -22.68 16.51 -6.91
N PRO A 328 -22.45 17.50 -7.79
CA PRO A 328 -21.16 18.16 -7.87
C PRO A 328 -20.69 18.72 -6.53
N HIS A 329 -19.51 18.27 -6.13
CA HIS A 329 -18.85 18.64 -4.89
C HIS A 329 -17.34 18.46 -5.10
N VAL A 330 -16.53 19.22 -4.38
CA VAL A 330 -15.07 19.09 -4.45
C VAL A 330 -14.60 18.79 -3.04
N LEU A 331 -14.24 17.54 -2.77
CA LEU A 331 -13.65 17.18 -1.49
C LEU A 331 -12.16 17.48 -1.49
N ASP A 332 -11.67 17.92 -0.33
CA ASP A 332 -10.25 17.88 -0.01
C ASP A 332 -9.73 16.43 -0.14
N SER A 333 -8.51 16.27 -0.64
CA SER A 333 -7.90 14.95 -0.81
C SER A 333 -7.73 14.16 0.48
N GLU A 334 -7.62 14.83 1.62
CA GLU A 334 -7.56 14.20 2.95
C GLU A 334 -8.92 13.64 3.38
N LEU A 335 -10.02 14.10 2.78
CA LEU A 335 -11.36 13.60 2.99
C LEU A 335 -11.73 12.41 2.07
N LEU A 336 -10.83 11.98 1.17
CA LEU A 336 -11.10 10.94 0.18
C LEU A 336 -11.18 9.49 0.74
N ARG A 337 -11.18 9.31 2.07
CA ARG A 337 -11.51 8.05 2.78
C ARG A 337 -10.94 6.76 2.18
N ILE A 338 -9.72 6.79 1.69
CA ILE A 338 -9.01 5.60 1.22
C ILE A 338 -7.53 5.69 1.61
N THR A 339 -6.94 4.57 2.04
CA THR A 339 -5.55 4.58 2.49
C THR A 339 -4.63 4.73 1.29
N ARG A 340 -3.98 5.89 1.10
CA ARG A 340 -3.02 6.08 -0.01
C ARG A 340 -1.65 5.46 0.26
N LYS A 341 -1.22 5.50 1.52
CA LYS A 341 0.02 4.90 2.00
C LYS A 341 -0.27 4.23 3.33
N ALA A 342 -0.27 2.90 3.36
CA ALA A 342 -0.53 2.13 4.56
C ALA A 342 0.58 2.33 5.60
N THR A 343 0.24 2.09 6.86
CA THR A 343 1.20 1.89 7.95
C THR A 343 1.00 0.48 8.51
N PRO A 344 2.04 -0.17 9.06
CA PRO A 344 1.88 -1.51 9.63
C PRO A 344 0.77 -1.53 10.68
N ARG A 345 -0.17 -2.47 10.54
CA ARG A 345 -1.22 -2.66 11.56
C ARG A 345 -0.62 -3.04 12.90
N THR A 346 -1.22 -2.54 13.97
CA THR A 346 -0.72 -2.77 15.33
C THR A 346 -1.10 -4.18 15.82
N ALA A 347 -0.42 -4.66 16.85
CA ALA A 347 -0.76 -5.95 17.47
C ALA A 347 -2.17 -5.91 18.08
N GLU A 348 -2.55 -4.77 18.65
CA GLU A 348 -3.87 -4.52 19.24
C GLU A 348 -4.96 -4.57 18.17
N ALA A 349 -4.74 -3.96 16.99
CA ALA A 349 -5.69 -4.01 15.89
C ALA A 349 -5.91 -5.45 15.40
N LEU A 350 -4.83 -6.24 15.26
CA LEU A 350 -4.93 -7.64 14.84
C LEU A 350 -5.57 -8.55 15.89
N ALA A 351 -5.46 -8.18 17.17
CA ALA A 351 -6.05 -8.89 18.31
C ALA A 351 -7.51 -8.49 18.59
N ALA A 352 -7.99 -7.38 18.04
CA ALA A 352 -9.37 -6.93 18.20
C ALA A 352 -10.38 -7.94 17.64
N ASP A 353 -11.65 -7.80 18.04
CA ASP A 353 -12.73 -8.71 17.66
C ASP A 353 -12.91 -8.79 16.13
N ASP A 354 -12.68 -7.69 15.42
CA ASP A 354 -12.74 -7.61 13.96
C ASP A 354 -11.47 -8.16 13.28
N MET A 355 -10.41 -8.46 14.04
CA MET A 355 -9.10 -8.90 13.56
C MET A 355 -8.47 -7.94 12.53
N ALA A 356 -8.69 -6.64 12.70
CA ALA A 356 -8.32 -5.60 11.74
C ALA A 356 -8.92 -5.80 10.33
N PHE A 357 -10.08 -6.45 10.25
CA PHE A 357 -10.81 -6.61 9.00
C PHE A 357 -11.25 -5.26 8.44
N GLY A 358 -10.83 -4.96 7.22
CA GLY A 358 -11.11 -3.70 6.53
C GLY A 358 -9.93 -2.73 6.56
N GLN A 359 -8.95 -2.97 7.42
CA GLN A 359 -7.76 -2.12 7.49
C GLN A 359 -6.76 -2.46 6.38
N ALA A 360 -6.06 -1.43 5.91
CA ALA A 360 -4.97 -1.55 4.95
C ALA A 360 -3.77 -2.30 5.55
N VAL A 361 -3.13 -3.14 4.72
CA VAL A 361 -1.93 -3.92 5.03
C VAL A 361 -0.71 -3.23 4.44
N HIS A 362 0.29 -2.95 5.27
CA HIS A 362 1.55 -2.39 4.81
C HIS A 362 2.48 -3.47 4.23
N CYS A 363 3.32 -3.12 3.25
CA CYS A 363 4.29 -4.05 2.63
C CYS A 363 5.16 -4.77 3.67
N ALA A 364 5.51 -4.08 4.76
CA ALA A 364 6.28 -4.61 5.88
C ALA A 364 5.68 -5.85 6.54
N GLU A 365 4.36 -6.02 6.50
CA GLU A 365 3.68 -7.13 7.16
C GLU A 365 3.89 -8.45 6.40
N CYS A 366 4.17 -8.38 5.10
CA CYS A 366 4.25 -9.53 4.20
C CYS A 366 5.66 -9.79 3.67
N HIS A 367 6.46 -8.73 3.53
CA HIS A 367 7.81 -8.78 2.96
C HIS A 367 8.90 -8.88 4.04
N THR A 368 8.59 -9.57 5.14
CA THR A 368 9.43 -9.81 6.31
C THR A 368 9.45 -11.29 6.70
N ARG A 369 10.46 -11.72 7.46
CA ARG A 369 10.53 -13.07 8.06
C ARG A 369 10.59 -13.03 9.57
N ASP A 370 11.49 -12.24 10.13
CA ASP A 370 11.62 -12.11 11.59
C ASP A 370 10.63 -11.08 12.16
N GLY A 371 10.13 -10.17 11.32
CA GLY A 371 9.06 -9.21 11.63
C GLY A 371 7.65 -9.71 11.30
N GLU A 372 7.50 -10.97 10.90
CA GLU A 372 6.18 -11.53 10.57
C GLU A 372 5.34 -11.63 11.85
N ARG A 373 4.20 -10.93 11.89
CA ARG A 373 3.26 -11.02 13.01
C ARG A 373 2.48 -12.32 12.90
N LYS A 374 2.64 -13.18 13.91
CA LYS A 374 1.88 -14.41 14.04
C LYS A 374 1.05 -14.34 15.31
N TYR A 375 -0.17 -14.84 15.21
CA TYR A 375 -0.98 -15.08 16.39
C TYR A 375 -0.33 -16.18 17.22
N ASP A 376 -0.09 -15.87 18.49
CA ASP A 376 0.41 -16.80 19.47
C ASP A 376 -0.77 -17.30 20.30
N SER A 377 -1.22 -18.53 20.05
CA SER A 377 -2.41 -19.09 20.70
C SER A 377 -2.23 -19.31 22.20
N GLU A 378 -1.00 -19.36 22.72
CA GLU A 378 -0.74 -19.53 24.14
C GLU A 378 -0.90 -18.21 24.91
N THR A 379 -0.54 -17.10 24.25
CA THR A 379 -0.54 -15.76 24.88
C THR A 379 -1.68 -14.86 24.41
N GLY A 380 -2.34 -15.19 23.29
CA GLY A 380 -3.34 -14.35 22.64
C GLY A 380 -2.75 -13.12 21.92
N GLU A 381 -1.42 -13.03 21.81
CA GLU A 381 -0.74 -11.82 21.31
C GLU A 381 -0.29 -11.95 19.84
N TYR A 382 -0.15 -10.81 19.17
CA TYR A 382 0.46 -10.68 17.85
C TYR A 382 1.87 -10.07 17.94
N LYS A 383 2.82 -10.82 18.50
CA LYS A 383 4.22 -10.39 18.59
C LYS A 383 5.07 -11.03 17.50
N THR A 384 5.91 -10.23 16.87
CA THR A 384 6.90 -10.74 15.91
C THR A 384 8.06 -11.42 16.67
N PRO A 385 8.73 -12.43 16.10
CA PRO A 385 9.98 -12.96 16.66
C PRO A 385 11.03 -11.87 16.95
N TYR A 386 11.11 -10.85 16.09
CA TYR A 386 11.97 -9.69 16.28
C TYR A 386 11.59 -8.91 17.55
N ASN A 387 10.32 -8.51 17.72
CA ASN A 387 9.89 -7.72 18.88
C ASN A 387 9.91 -8.55 20.18
N LYS A 388 9.87 -9.88 20.11
CA LYS A 388 10.17 -10.73 21.28
C LYS A 388 11.64 -10.63 21.71
N ALA A 389 12.57 -10.49 20.76
CA ALA A 389 14.00 -10.32 21.06
C ALA A 389 14.38 -8.86 21.39
N PHE A 390 13.72 -7.90 20.75
CA PHE A 390 13.95 -6.46 20.89
C PHE A 390 12.61 -5.74 21.05
N PRO A 391 12.08 -5.63 22.29
CA PRO A 391 10.75 -5.08 22.55
C PRO A 391 10.53 -3.66 22.03
N GLU A 392 11.56 -2.82 22.04
CA GLU A 392 11.53 -1.43 21.55
C GLU A 392 11.87 -1.31 20.04
N GLY A 393 12.03 -2.43 19.35
CA GLY A 393 12.33 -2.45 17.92
C GLY A 393 11.15 -2.02 17.05
N SER A 394 11.42 -1.58 15.81
CA SER A 394 10.38 -1.16 14.87
C SER A 394 9.33 -2.22 14.54
N THR A 395 8.19 -1.72 14.08
CA THR A 395 7.04 -2.50 13.58
C THR A 395 7.07 -2.70 12.05
N TYR A 396 8.06 -2.12 11.34
CA TYR A 396 8.19 -2.18 9.88
C TYR A 396 8.97 -3.41 9.38
N GLY A 397 9.38 -4.34 10.25
CA GLY A 397 10.11 -5.53 9.83
C GLY A 397 10.82 -6.19 11.01
N GLY A 398 11.89 -6.90 10.73
CA GLY A 398 12.75 -7.52 11.71
C GLY A 398 14.17 -7.75 11.20
N ARG A 399 14.88 -8.70 11.82
CA ARG A 399 16.21 -9.10 11.37
C ARG A 399 16.15 -9.90 10.08
N ILE A 400 17.23 -9.84 9.30
CA ILE A 400 17.39 -10.61 8.07
C ILE A 400 17.66 -12.07 8.46
N VAL A 401 16.73 -12.98 8.15
CA VAL A 401 16.88 -14.40 8.49
C VAL A 401 17.77 -15.09 7.47
N GLY A 402 18.82 -15.75 7.93
CA GLY A 402 19.76 -16.50 7.10
C GLY A 402 19.22 -17.88 6.69
N ASN A 403 19.76 -18.41 5.60
CA ASN A 403 19.44 -19.76 5.10
C ASN A 403 20.32 -20.87 5.72
N ASN A 404 21.15 -20.56 6.72
CA ASN A 404 22.09 -21.46 7.42
C ASN A 404 22.98 -22.28 6.46
N LYS A 405 23.57 -21.63 5.46
CA LYS A 405 24.43 -22.31 4.46
C LYS A 405 25.85 -21.74 4.36
N GLY A 406 26.26 -20.80 5.20
CA GLY A 406 27.62 -20.24 5.17
C GLY A 406 27.88 -19.29 3.99
N TYR A 407 26.84 -18.89 3.25
CA TYR A 407 26.95 -18.02 2.07
C TYR A 407 26.33 -16.63 2.30
N GLY A 408 25.93 -16.31 3.53
CA GLY A 408 25.33 -15.02 3.86
C GLY A 408 24.03 -14.76 3.11
N LEU A 409 23.34 -15.82 2.66
CA LEU A 409 22.10 -15.70 1.89
C LEU A 409 20.90 -15.62 2.83
N GLY A 410 20.12 -14.57 2.63
CA GLY A 410 18.81 -14.40 3.22
C GLY A 410 17.77 -15.42 2.72
N LYS A 411 16.66 -15.53 3.45
CA LYS A 411 15.43 -16.18 2.98
C LYS A 411 14.62 -15.26 2.08
N HIS A 412 13.82 -15.84 1.20
CA HIS A 412 12.84 -15.11 0.38
C HIS A 412 11.81 -14.31 1.19
N HIS A 413 11.21 -13.28 0.59
CA HIS A 413 10.34 -12.22 1.17
C HIS A 413 10.81 -11.71 2.54
N GLN A 414 11.97 -11.06 2.57
CA GLN A 414 12.43 -10.28 3.72
C GLN A 414 13.04 -8.94 3.28
N THR A 415 12.61 -8.43 2.13
CA THR A 415 13.18 -7.21 1.54
C THR A 415 13.00 -5.99 2.42
N ILE A 416 11.97 -5.95 3.28
CA ILE A 416 11.85 -4.88 4.27
C ILE A 416 12.85 -5.04 5.42
N ASP A 417 13.14 -6.27 5.84
CA ASP A 417 14.15 -6.58 6.86
C ASP A 417 15.54 -6.16 6.37
N GLU A 418 15.80 -6.32 5.07
CA GLU A 418 16.99 -5.85 4.38
C GLU A 418 17.06 -4.32 4.29
N LEU A 419 15.95 -3.66 3.97
CA LEU A 419 15.87 -2.20 3.86
C LEU A 419 16.03 -1.49 5.22
N VAL A 420 15.37 -2.02 6.26
CA VAL A 420 15.52 -1.57 7.65
C VAL A 420 16.93 -1.89 8.16
N GLY A 421 17.43 -3.08 7.83
CA GLY A 421 18.78 -3.51 8.11
C GLY A 421 19.09 -3.56 9.61
N VAL A 422 18.40 -4.42 10.36
CA VAL A 422 18.62 -4.55 11.81
C VAL A 422 19.91 -5.30 12.10
N ASN A 423 20.76 -4.74 12.96
CA ASN A 423 21.91 -5.43 13.52
C ASN A 423 21.43 -6.61 14.39
N PRO A 424 21.76 -7.86 14.06
CA PRO A 424 21.20 -9.01 14.76
C PRO A 424 21.63 -9.13 16.22
N ALA A 425 22.76 -8.52 16.60
CA ALA A 425 23.29 -8.59 17.96
C ALA A 425 22.73 -7.49 18.88
N THR A 426 22.47 -6.30 18.34
CA THR A 426 22.10 -5.11 19.14
C THR A 426 20.65 -4.69 18.96
N GLY A 427 19.99 -5.12 17.87
CA GLY A 427 18.66 -4.64 17.48
C GLY A 427 18.67 -3.25 16.84
N GLU A 428 19.84 -2.63 16.66
CA GLU A 428 19.99 -1.32 16.04
C GLU A 428 19.64 -1.36 14.55
N GLU A 429 18.76 -0.47 14.10
CA GLU A 429 18.43 -0.29 12.69
C GLU A 429 19.56 0.46 11.99
N MET A 430 20.10 -0.11 10.91
CA MET A 430 21.29 0.42 10.23
C MET A 430 21.01 0.92 8.82
N GLY A 431 19.86 0.58 8.24
CA GLY A 431 19.48 0.88 6.86
C GLY A 431 19.34 2.38 6.61
N LYS A 432 20.25 2.97 5.82
CA LYS A 432 20.27 4.42 5.60
C LYS A 432 19.10 4.95 4.79
N HIS A 433 18.61 4.19 3.82
CA HIS A 433 17.40 4.57 3.09
C HIS A 433 16.16 4.57 4.01
N PHE A 434 16.02 3.57 4.86
CA PHE A 434 14.93 3.52 5.85
C PHE A 434 15.03 4.67 6.87
N GLN A 435 16.23 4.93 7.42
CA GLN A 435 16.48 6.05 8.34
C GLN A 435 16.21 7.42 7.70
N ALA A 436 16.35 7.54 6.38
CA ALA A 436 16.00 8.74 5.62
C ALA A 436 14.48 8.88 5.36
N GLY A 437 13.66 7.95 5.85
CA GLY A 437 12.21 7.95 5.67
C GLY A 437 11.74 7.37 4.33
N LEU A 438 12.62 6.70 3.57
CA LEU A 438 12.24 6.02 2.33
C LEU A 438 11.55 4.68 2.64
N ASP A 439 10.57 4.35 1.81
CA ASP A 439 9.83 3.08 1.82
C ASP A 439 9.86 2.46 0.41
N CYS A 440 9.40 1.21 0.27
CA CYS A 440 9.17 0.49 -0.97
C CYS A 440 8.54 1.39 -2.05
N SER A 441 7.49 2.13 -1.68
CA SER A 441 6.72 2.99 -2.58
C SER A 441 7.47 4.26 -3.04
N SER A 442 8.57 4.62 -2.38
CA SER A 442 9.47 5.72 -2.76
C SER A 442 10.28 5.38 -4.01
N CYS A 443 10.60 4.11 -4.22
CA CYS A 443 11.36 3.64 -5.38
C CYS A 443 10.49 2.86 -6.37
N HIS A 444 9.48 2.13 -5.88
CA HIS A 444 8.65 1.27 -6.71
C HIS A 444 7.24 1.82 -6.93
N ASN A 445 6.70 1.55 -8.12
CA ASN A 445 5.28 1.69 -8.37
C ASN A 445 4.58 0.39 -7.95
N PRO A 446 3.75 0.39 -6.89
CA PRO A 446 3.09 -0.82 -6.40
C PRO A 446 2.07 -1.41 -7.40
N HIS A 447 1.68 -0.63 -8.41
CA HIS A 447 0.71 -1.03 -9.43
C HIS A 447 1.34 -1.66 -10.68
N LYS A 448 2.68 -1.78 -10.74
CA LYS A 448 3.39 -2.28 -11.92
C LYS A 448 4.41 -3.35 -11.54
N SER A 449 4.65 -4.30 -12.45
CA SER A 449 5.58 -5.40 -12.20
C SER A 449 7.04 -4.95 -12.41
N THR A 450 7.85 -5.04 -11.35
CA THR A 450 9.29 -4.74 -11.42
C THR A 450 10.10 -5.84 -12.12
N VAL A 451 9.59 -7.06 -12.10
CA VAL A 451 10.15 -8.23 -12.80
C VAL A 451 9.85 -8.14 -14.29
N ASN A 452 8.60 -7.82 -14.66
CA ASN A 452 8.14 -7.75 -16.04
C ASN A 452 8.08 -6.31 -16.56
N ARG A 453 9.03 -5.46 -16.14
CA ARG A 453 9.07 -4.03 -16.48
C ARG A 453 9.27 -3.74 -17.98
N ASP A 454 9.73 -4.75 -18.72
CA ASP A 454 9.90 -4.75 -20.18
C ASP A 454 8.58 -5.01 -20.93
N LYS A 455 7.52 -5.43 -20.22
CA LYS A 455 6.22 -5.72 -20.83
C LYS A 455 5.35 -4.45 -20.92
N PRO A 456 4.43 -4.39 -21.91
CA PRO A 456 3.50 -3.27 -22.05
C PRO A 456 2.74 -2.95 -20.74
N GLY A 457 2.60 -1.68 -20.40
CA GLY A 457 1.89 -1.22 -19.18
C GLY A 457 2.74 -1.23 -17.90
N HIS A 458 3.91 -1.89 -17.91
CA HIS A 458 4.79 -2.00 -16.75
C HIS A 458 6.04 -1.09 -16.80
N ASP A 459 6.15 -0.23 -17.81
CA ASP A 459 7.11 0.86 -17.86
C ASP A 459 6.96 1.76 -16.61
N GLY A 460 8.08 2.25 -16.06
CA GLY A 460 8.04 3.05 -14.82
C GLY A 460 7.64 2.27 -13.56
N ALA A 461 7.73 0.93 -13.56
CA ALA A 461 7.61 0.12 -12.35
C ALA A 461 8.64 0.51 -11.27
N LEU A 462 9.79 1.03 -11.71
CA LEU A 462 10.75 1.74 -10.87
C LEU A 462 10.52 3.25 -11.07
N LYS A 463 10.05 3.93 -10.03
CA LYS A 463 9.77 5.38 -10.01
C LYS A 463 11.03 6.22 -9.93
N SER A 464 11.99 5.73 -9.15
CA SER A 464 13.22 6.46 -8.82
C SER A 464 14.40 5.55 -9.08
N VAL A 465 15.41 6.05 -9.78
CA VAL A 465 16.69 5.37 -9.98
C VAL A 465 17.73 5.93 -9.01
N CYS A 466 18.80 5.17 -8.76
CA CYS A 466 19.82 5.56 -7.78
C CYS A 466 20.40 6.96 -8.06
N THR A 467 20.60 7.29 -9.34
CA THR A 467 21.18 8.57 -9.79
C THR A 467 20.28 9.78 -9.56
N ASP A 468 18.99 9.59 -9.27
CA ASP A 468 18.08 10.71 -8.97
C ASP A 468 18.44 11.39 -7.64
N CYS A 469 18.99 10.61 -6.69
CA CYS A 469 19.42 11.09 -5.37
C CYS A 469 20.95 11.07 -5.20
N HIS A 470 21.63 10.15 -5.87
CA HIS A 470 23.07 9.96 -5.75
C HIS A 470 23.82 10.54 -6.95
N THR A 471 23.67 11.85 -7.19
CA THR A 471 24.20 12.54 -8.38
C THR A 471 25.72 12.54 -8.47
N ASP A 472 26.40 12.45 -7.32
CA ASP A 472 27.86 12.50 -7.23
C ASP A 472 28.51 11.09 -7.19
N GLN A 473 27.69 10.04 -7.19
CA GLN A 473 28.13 8.64 -7.11
C GLN A 473 28.21 8.06 -8.52
N ALA A 474 29.32 8.32 -9.22
CA ALA A 474 29.62 7.65 -10.49
C ALA A 474 30.62 6.51 -10.26
N PRO A 475 30.37 5.30 -10.78
CA PRO A 475 31.35 4.22 -10.67
C PRO A 475 32.66 4.63 -11.34
N SER A 476 33.78 4.48 -10.62
CA SER A 476 35.09 4.85 -11.17
C SER A 476 35.57 3.83 -12.21
N GLY A 477 36.06 4.33 -13.35
CA GLY A 477 36.57 3.53 -14.45
C GLY A 477 35.50 3.14 -15.50
N ALA A 478 35.93 3.02 -16.76
CA ALA A 478 35.03 2.84 -17.90
C ALA A 478 34.16 1.58 -17.81
N THR A 479 34.67 0.50 -17.22
CA THR A 479 33.95 -0.78 -17.10
C THR A 479 32.82 -0.72 -16.06
N HIS A 480 33.04 -0.09 -14.90
CA HIS A 480 31.99 0.05 -13.89
C HIS A 480 30.96 1.11 -14.27
N ALA A 481 31.38 2.15 -15.00
CA ALA A 481 30.46 3.19 -15.49
C ALA A 481 29.40 2.65 -16.47
N ALA A 482 29.62 1.47 -17.07
CA ALA A 482 28.66 0.79 -17.94
C ALA A 482 27.73 -0.18 -17.19
N LEU A 483 27.89 -0.36 -15.88
CA LEU A 483 27.06 -1.25 -15.06
C LEU A 483 25.97 -0.45 -14.31
N ASP A 484 24.80 -1.07 -14.16
CA ASP A 484 23.78 -0.56 -13.25
C ASP A 484 24.29 -0.57 -11.80
N CYS A 485 23.93 0.44 -11.01
CA CYS A 485 24.26 0.49 -9.58
C CYS A 485 23.82 -0.80 -8.85
N THR A 486 22.68 -1.37 -9.26
CA THR A 486 22.09 -2.58 -8.68
C THR A 486 22.93 -3.84 -8.91
N SER A 487 23.91 -3.82 -9.81
CA SER A 487 24.81 -4.97 -10.06
C SER A 487 25.70 -5.28 -8.87
N CYS A 488 26.11 -4.26 -8.12
CA CYS A 488 26.95 -4.41 -6.93
C CYS A 488 26.20 -4.09 -5.63
N HIS A 489 25.26 -3.13 -5.67
CA HIS A 489 24.52 -2.67 -4.49
C HIS A 489 23.19 -3.39 -4.26
N MET A 490 22.78 -4.29 -5.16
CA MET A 490 21.60 -5.16 -4.99
C MET A 490 21.84 -6.53 -5.65
N PRO A 491 22.93 -7.25 -5.32
CA PRO A 491 23.17 -8.57 -5.88
C PRO A 491 22.16 -9.58 -5.33
N GLY A 492 22.21 -10.82 -5.82
CA GLY A 492 21.38 -11.90 -5.33
C GLY A 492 21.75 -12.30 -3.88
N THR A 493 21.24 -11.58 -2.88
CA THR A 493 21.56 -11.84 -1.46
C THR A 493 20.53 -12.71 -0.76
N ALA A 494 19.43 -13.07 -1.42
CA ALA A 494 18.40 -13.92 -0.84
C ALA A 494 18.01 -15.06 -1.78
N LYS A 495 17.66 -16.21 -1.19
CA LYS A 495 17.21 -17.41 -1.92
C LYS A 495 15.70 -17.62 -1.76
N SER A 496 15.01 -17.59 -2.89
CA SER A 496 13.67 -18.10 -3.10
C SER A 496 13.69 -19.53 -3.59
N ALA A 497 13.75 -19.75 -4.90
CA ALA A 497 13.70 -21.05 -5.53
C ALA A 497 15.10 -21.65 -5.62
N ILE A 498 16.02 -20.95 -6.27
CA ILE A 498 17.34 -21.45 -6.66
C ILE A 498 18.47 -20.57 -6.12
N TYR A 499 19.70 -21.05 -6.26
CA TYR A 499 20.91 -20.25 -6.16
C TYR A 499 21.75 -20.58 -7.38
N GLU A 500 22.64 -19.68 -7.76
CA GLU A 500 23.55 -19.87 -8.88
C GLU A 500 24.99 -19.69 -8.41
N ASP A 501 25.88 -20.52 -8.96
CA ASP A 501 27.32 -20.47 -8.71
C ASP A 501 27.99 -19.75 -9.88
N PHE A 502 28.50 -18.55 -9.63
CA PHE A 502 29.12 -17.70 -10.63
C PHE A 502 30.62 -17.91 -10.65
N THR A 503 31.15 -18.39 -11.77
CA THR A 503 32.60 -18.35 -12.04
C THR A 503 33.01 -16.92 -12.40
N PRO A 504 34.05 -16.34 -11.76
CA PRO A 504 34.44 -14.95 -12.01
C PRO A 504 34.79 -14.69 -13.48
N MET A 505 34.20 -13.63 -14.05
CA MET A 505 34.45 -13.23 -15.45
C MET A 505 35.90 -12.75 -15.68
N MET A 506 36.55 -12.20 -14.66
CA MET A 506 37.86 -11.55 -14.74
C MET A 506 38.86 -12.16 -13.75
N GLY A 507 40.10 -12.31 -14.22
CA GLY A 507 41.25 -12.66 -13.38
C GLY A 507 41.62 -14.14 -13.35
N GLY A 508 40.79 -15.03 -13.92
CA GLY A 508 41.05 -16.47 -13.97
C GLY A 508 40.97 -17.13 -12.59
N GLY A 509 40.13 -18.15 -12.44
CA GLY A 509 40.00 -18.90 -11.19
C GLY A 509 38.87 -19.91 -11.27
N GLU A 510 38.99 -21.01 -10.51
CA GLU A 510 37.98 -22.08 -10.44
C GLU A 510 36.96 -21.86 -9.30
N GLU A 511 37.18 -20.87 -8.44
CA GLU A 511 36.29 -20.62 -7.30
C GLU A 511 35.06 -19.83 -7.69
N SER A 512 33.92 -20.53 -7.71
CA SER A 512 32.61 -19.95 -7.92
C SER A 512 32.09 -19.22 -6.68
N VAL A 513 31.42 -18.09 -6.88
CA VAL A 513 30.67 -17.40 -5.82
C VAL A 513 29.19 -17.68 -5.95
N ARG A 514 28.56 -18.07 -4.84
CA ARG A 514 27.14 -18.38 -4.79
C ARG A 514 26.29 -17.16 -4.53
N LEU A 515 25.34 -16.87 -5.41
CA LEU A 515 24.32 -15.85 -5.23
C LEU A 515 22.92 -16.47 -5.27
N GLY A 516 21.97 -15.83 -4.59
CA GLY A 516 20.56 -16.19 -4.67
C GLY A 516 19.85 -15.61 -5.89
N ASP A 517 18.61 -16.01 -6.08
CA ASP A 517 17.71 -15.61 -7.18
C ASP A 517 16.85 -14.36 -6.86
N VAL A 518 17.09 -13.73 -5.71
CA VAL A 518 16.39 -12.51 -5.28
C VAL A 518 17.39 -11.39 -5.03
N LYS A 519 17.21 -10.27 -5.75
CA LYS A 519 17.96 -9.03 -5.53
C LYS A 519 17.75 -8.52 -4.09
N GLY A 520 18.85 -8.30 -3.39
CA GLY A 520 18.87 -7.75 -2.05
C GLY A 520 18.45 -6.29 -1.99
N HIS A 521 17.88 -5.88 -0.88
CA HIS A 521 17.58 -4.48 -0.53
C HIS A 521 18.50 -3.96 0.59
N ILE A 522 19.70 -4.55 0.68
CA ILE A 522 20.83 -4.05 1.46
C ILE A 522 21.72 -3.29 0.49
N PHE A 523 22.06 -2.03 0.77
CA PHE A 523 22.81 -1.20 -0.20
C PHE A 523 24.27 -0.97 0.19
N LYS A 524 24.59 -1.00 1.49
CA LYS A 524 25.94 -0.79 1.99
C LYS A 524 26.82 -1.99 1.63
N ILE A 525 28.03 -1.75 1.11
CA ILE A 525 29.01 -2.79 0.80
C ILE A 525 30.15 -2.74 1.83
N ASP A 526 30.39 -3.86 2.50
CA ASP A 526 31.51 -4.03 3.42
C ASP A 526 32.54 -4.98 2.80
N LEU A 527 33.57 -4.43 2.13
CA LEU A 527 34.57 -5.26 1.47
C LEU A 527 35.51 -5.96 2.46
N SER A 528 35.49 -5.56 3.74
CA SER A 528 36.29 -6.21 4.78
C SER A 528 35.75 -7.60 5.14
N LYS A 529 34.48 -7.87 4.82
CA LYS A 529 33.80 -9.12 5.13
C LYS A 529 33.58 -9.97 3.89
N SER A 530 33.82 -11.27 4.03
CA SER A 530 33.30 -12.32 3.15
C SER A 530 31.83 -12.61 3.46
N SER A 531 31.15 -13.35 2.59
CA SER A 531 29.75 -13.71 2.83
C SER A 531 29.54 -14.57 4.09
N ALA A 532 30.49 -15.44 4.41
CA ALA A 532 30.41 -16.30 5.60
C ALA A 532 30.50 -15.50 6.90
N GLU A 533 31.25 -14.39 6.90
CA GLU A 533 31.45 -13.53 8.08
C GLU A 533 30.25 -12.64 8.41
N LEU A 534 29.21 -12.63 7.56
CA LEU A 534 27.97 -11.91 7.81
C LEU A 534 26.92 -12.77 8.54
N GLU A 535 27.08 -14.09 8.59
CA GLU A 535 26.14 -14.96 9.30
C GLU A 535 26.39 -14.89 10.81
N MET A 536 25.36 -14.52 11.58
CA MET A 536 25.39 -14.38 13.03
C MET A 536 24.15 -15.03 13.64
N ASP A 537 24.32 -16.17 14.32
CA ASP A 537 23.25 -16.90 15.02
C ASP A 537 21.98 -17.15 14.18
N GLY A 538 22.17 -17.49 12.90
CA GLY A 538 21.06 -17.74 11.96
C GLY A 538 20.45 -16.49 11.33
N PHE A 539 21.02 -15.31 11.60
CA PHE A 539 20.69 -14.04 10.96
C PHE A 539 21.83 -13.55 10.08
N VAL A 540 21.53 -12.65 9.15
CA VAL A 540 22.52 -12.02 8.27
C VAL A 540 22.73 -10.58 8.73
N TYR A 541 23.99 -10.18 8.90
CA TYR A 541 24.36 -8.80 9.17
C TYR A 541 23.99 -7.90 7.98
N PRO A 542 23.41 -6.70 8.19
CA PRO A 542 22.84 -5.87 7.13
C PRO A 542 23.90 -5.10 6.31
N ALA A 543 24.80 -5.85 5.65
CA ALA A 543 25.77 -5.35 4.68
C ALA A 543 25.92 -6.37 3.55
N ILE A 544 26.24 -5.89 2.35
CA ILE A 544 26.66 -6.75 1.24
C ILE A 544 28.14 -7.07 1.44
N SER A 545 28.52 -8.35 1.38
CA SER A 545 29.93 -8.73 1.47
C SER A 545 30.71 -8.41 0.20
N ARG A 546 32.04 -8.42 0.32
CA ARG A 546 32.93 -8.38 -0.84
C ARG A 546 32.60 -9.43 -1.90
N ASP A 547 32.27 -10.64 -1.46
CA ASP A 547 32.03 -11.77 -2.35
C ASP A 547 30.70 -11.59 -3.08
N GLN A 548 29.68 -11.12 -2.38
CA GLN A 548 28.37 -10.86 -2.96
C GLN A 548 28.42 -9.69 -3.97
N ALA A 549 29.16 -8.62 -3.67
CA ALA A 549 29.23 -7.44 -4.53
C ALA A 549 30.16 -7.62 -5.75
N CYS A 550 31.27 -8.32 -5.59
CA CYS A 550 32.35 -8.37 -6.60
C CYS A 550 32.60 -9.77 -7.17
N GLY A 551 32.14 -10.82 -6.49
CA GLY A 551 32.54 -12.21 -6.74
C GLY A 551 32.14 -12.78 -8.09
N ALA A 552 31.01 -12.34 -8.66
CA ALA A 552 30.60 -12.75 -10.00
C ALA A 552 31.55 -12.24 -11.10
N CYS A 553 32.27 -11.13 -10.84
CA CYS A 553 33.13 -10.50 -11.82
C CYS A 553 34.63 -10.72 -11.53
N HIS A 554 35.04 -10.69 -10.26
CA HIS A 554 36.44 -10.65 -9.87
C HIS A 554 36.89 -11.92 -9.15
N SER A 555 38.05 -12.46 -9.58
CA SER A 555 38.74 -13.56 -8.89
C SER A 555 38.92 -13.28 -7.39
N GLU A 556 39.03 -14.36 -6.60
CA GLU A 556 39.28 -14.25 -5.16
C GLU A 556 40.54 -13.44 -4.87
N SER A 557 41.64 -13.70 -5.60
CA SER A 557 42.90 -12.95 -5.43
C SER A 557 42.74 -11.43 -5.55
N PHE A 558 41.90 -10.96 -6.49
CA PHE A 558 41.60 -9.54 -6.63
C PHE A 558 40.80 -9.03 -5.44
N ARG A 559 39.76 -9.77 -5.07
CA ARG A 559 38.90 -9.44 -3.94
C ARG A 559 39.73 -9.32 -2.65
N GLU A 560 40.61 -10.26 -2.37
CA GLU A 560 41.53 -10.24 -1.22
C GLU A 560 42.38 -8.97 -1.13
N MET A 561 42.90 -8.48 -2.26
CA MET A 561 43.68 -7.24 -2.31
C MET A 561 42.87 -5.98 -1.97
N THR A 562 41.54 -6.02 -2.14
CA THR A 562 40.64 -4.87 -1.95
C THR A 562 39.99 -4.80 -0.57
N LYS A 563 40.25 -5.78 0.31
CA LYS A 563 39.65 -5.97 1.64
C LYS A 563 39.69 -4.77 2.59
N SER A 564 40.64 -3.85 2.41
CA SER A 564 40.80 -2.69 3.31
C SER A 564 39.90 -1.50 2.97
N THR A 565 39.02 -1.60 1.97
CA THR A 565 38.19 -0.49 1.47
C THR A 565 36.74 -0.66 1.93
N VAL A 566 36.08 0.39 2.39
CA VAL A 566 34.62 0.37 2.65
C VAL A 566 33.96 1.31 1.65
N ILE A 567 32.91 0.83 0.98
CA ILE A 567 32.14 1.62 0.00
C ILE A 567 30.78 1.91 0.65
N HIS A 568 30.52 3.19 0.90
CA HIS A 568 29.33 3.65 1.61
C HIS A 568 28.08 3.67 0.74
#